data_AF-A0A2T4LQQ6-F1
#
_entry.id   AF-A0A2T4LQQ6-F1
#
_cell.length_a   1.000
_cell.length_b   1.000
_cell.length_c   1.000
_cell.angle_alpha   90.00
_cell.angle_beta   90.00
_cell.angle_gamma   90.00
#
_symmetry.space_group_name_H-M   'P 1'
#
loop_
_entity.id
_entity.type
_entity.pdbx_description
1 polymer ?
#
loop_
_entity_poly.entity_id
_entity_poly.type
_entity_poly.pdbx_seq_one_letter_code
_entity_poly.pdbx_strand_id
1 'polypeptide(L)'
;MNVFQMRDKLKDRLKHLDVKFSFNRDEETLRVSRNDNGKGVTVKISTIVAKYKEQKENIVDEIVYYVEEAIEQMKGEALSEAENIEIMPVLRSPSFDKKDKEGNSFVIDKHTAETNIYYAVDLGKSYRLIDEQMLEKLNLTKQQVKE
;
A
#
# COMPACT_ATOMS: atom_id res chain seq x y z
N MET A 1 7.83 28.50 0.89
CA MET A 1 7.00 27.39 0.40
C MET A 1 5.62 27.53 1.03
N ASN A 2 4.58 27.78 0.25
CA ASN A 2 3.19 27.78 0.70
C ASN A 2 2.46 26.51 0.22
N VAL A 3 1.21 26.34 0.63
CA VAL A 3 0.38 25.15 0.29
C VAL A 3 0.22 24.97 -1.22
N PHE A 4 -0.01 26.05 -1.97
CA PHE A 4 -0.17 25.97 -3.43
C PHE A 4 1.13 25.58 -4.14
N GLN A 5 2.25 26.17 -3.74
CA GLN A 5 3.58 25.81 -4.26
C GLN A 5 3.94 24.36 -3.94
N MET A 6 3.63 23.89 -2.73
CA MET A 6 3.89 22.50 -2.35
C MET A 6 3.01 21.53 -3.14
N ARG A 7 1.72 21.85 -3.31
CA ARG A 7 0.81 21.09 -4.16
C ARG A 7 1.35 20.96 -5.58
N ASP A 8 1.76 22.07 -6.18
CA ASP A 8 2.23 22.08 -7.58
C ASP A 8 3.55 21.32 -7.72
N LYS A 9 4.44 21.43 -6.73
CA LYS A 9 5.67 20.65 -6.66
C LYS A 9 5.40 19.14 -6.58
N LEU A 10 4.49 18.70 -5.70
CA LEU A 10 4.14 17.28 -5.59
C LEU A 10 3.49 16.77 -6.88
N LYS A 11 2.59 17.55 -7.50
CA LYS A 11 2.01 17.20 -8.80
C LYS A 11 3.06 17.06 -9.89
N ASP A 12 4.04 17.96 -9.96
CA ASP A 12 5.12 17.87 -10.95
C ASP A 12 6.01 16.65 -10.74
N ARG A 13 6.35 16.32 -9.49
CA ARG A 13 7.14 15.12 -9.16
C ARG A 13 6.40 13.83 -9.53
N LEU A 14 5.08 13.79 -9.30
CA LEU A 14 4.24 12.61 -9.50
C LEU A 14 3.58 12.54 -10.90
N LYS A 15 3.91 13.46 -11.81
CA LYS A 15 3.27 13.53 -13.15
C LYS A 15 3.53 12.32 -14.05
N HIS A 16 4.52 11.51 -13.72
CA HIS A 16 4.88 10.31 -14.45
C HIS A 16 3.94 9.13 -14.12
N LEU A 17 3.15 9.23 -13.05
CA LEU A 17 2.15 8.22 -12.68
C LEU A 17 0.84 8.44 -13.47
N ASP A 18 0.17 7.34 -13.81
CA ASP A 18 -1.17 7.38 -14.39
C ASP A 18 -2.25 7.58 -13.31
N VAL A 19 -2.31 8.80 -12.78
CA VAL A 19 -3.17 9.17 -11.64
C VAL A 19 -3.91 10.48 -11.87
N LYS A 20 -5.05 10.62 -11.18
CA LYS A 20 -5.81 11.84 -11.03
C LYS A 20 -5.47 12.54 -9.72
N PHE A 21 -5.25 13.85 -9.80
CA PHE A 21 -5.05 14.71 -8.63
C PHE A 21 -6.32 15.49 -8.30
N SER A 22 -6.78 15.43 -7.05
CA SER A 22 -7.87 16.26 -6.53
C SER A 22 -7.39 17.04 -5.32
N PHE A 23 -7.47 18.37 -5.37
CA PHE A 23 -7.04 19.24 -4.28
C PHE A 23 -8.26 19.85 -3.58
N ASN A 24 -8.40 19.61 -2.28
CA ASN A 24 -9.38 20.29 -1.45
C ASN A 24 -8.71 21.53 -0.84
N ARG A 25 -9.22 22.72 -1.18
CA ARG A 25 -8.68 23.99 -0.71
C ARG A 25 -8.99 24.24 0.77
N ASP A 26 -10.20 23.92 1.21
CA ASP A 26 -10.65 24.18 2.58
C ASP A 26 -9.93 23.26 3.57
N GLU A 27 -9.72 22.00 3.17
CA GLU A 27 -8.97 21.04 3.96
C GLU A 27 -7.47 21.03 3.67
N GLU A 28 -6.99 21.77 2.67
CA GLU A 28 -5.58 21.76 2.25
C GLU A 28 -5.02 20.34 2.03
N THR A 29 -5.83 19.45 1.46
CA THR A 29 -5.46 18.06 1.16
C THR A 29 -5.29 17.85 -0.34
N LEU A 30 -4.35 16.99 -0.71
CA LEU A 30 -4.16 16.51 -2.08
C LEU A 30 -4.44 15.01 -2.10
N ARG A 31 -5.49 14.62 -2.81
CA ARG A 31 -5.77 13.23 -3.14
C ARG A 31 -5.10 12.87 -4.46
N VAL A 32 -4.37 11.76 -4.45
CA VAL A 32 -3.76 11.13 -5.62
C VAL A 32 -4.45 9.78 -5.79
N SER A 33 -5.17 9.59 -6.88
CA SER A 33 -5.94 8.37 -7.12
C SER A 33 -5.69 7.82 -8.51
N ARG A 34 -5.57 6.51 -8.64
CA ARG A 34 -5.40 5.84 -9.92
C ARG A 34 -6.60 6.09 -10.85
N ASN A 35 -6.33 6.18 -12.14
CA ASN A 35 -7.36 6.37 -13.16
C ASN A 35 -8.16 5.08 -13.44
N ASP A 36 -7.54 3.91 -13.25
CA ASP A 36 -8.13 2.59 -13.55
C ASP A 36 -9.20 2.14 -12.56
N ASN A 37 -8.96 2.31 -11.25
CA ASN A 37 -9.77 1.72 -10.18
C ASN A 37 -10.19 2.72 -9.10
N GLY A 38 -9.76 3.99 -9.21
CA GLY A 38 -10.12 5.07 -8.28
C GLY A 38 -9.51 4.95 -6.88
N LYS A 39 -8.74 3.89 -6.59
CA LYS A 39 -8.01 3.73 -5.32
C LYS A 39 -6.86 4.74 -5.26
N GLY A 40 -6.51 5.18 -4.06
CA GLY A 40 -5.50 6.21 -3.89
C GLY A 40 -5.28 6.65 -2.46
N VAL A 41 -4.45 7.67 -2.31
CA VAL A 41 -4.06 8.24 -1.03
C VAL A 41 -4.36 9.72 -0.96
N THR A 42 -4.60 10.21 0.25
CA THR A 42 -4.81 11.63 0.53
C THR A 42 -3.72 12.11 1.48
N VAL A 43 -3.00 13.16 1.09
CA VAL A 43 -1.97 13.79 1.91
C VAL A 43 -2.40 15.19 2.35
N LYS A 44 -2.11 15.54 3.61
CA LYS A 44 -2.37 16.89 4.16
C LYS A 44 -1.19 17.81 3.82
N ILE A 45 -1.40 18.75 2.91
CA ILE A 45 -0.34 19.61 2.39
C ILE A 45 0.20 20.56 3.47
N SER A 46 -0.65 21.07 4.35
CA SER A 46 -0.21 21.96 5.43
C SER A 46 0.75 21.29 6.40
N THR A 47 0.58 19.99 6.68
CA THR A 47 1.55 19.21 7.48
C THR A 47 2.90 19.10 6.79
N ILE A 48 2.91 18.89 5.46
CA ILE A 48 4.13 18.79 4.67
C ILE A 48 4.85 20.15 4.64
N VAL A 49 4.11 21.24 4.46
CA VAL A 49 4.66 22.61 4.49
C VAL A 49 5.27 22.95 5.85
N ALA A 50 4.65 22.51 6.95
CA ALA A 50 5.20 22.70 8.29
C ALA A 50 6.56 22.00 8.44
N LYS A 51 6.64 20.72 8.04
CA LYS A 51 7.87 19.91 8.08
C LYS A 51 8.95 20.41 7.11
N TYR A 52 8.57 21.03 5.99
CA TYR A 52 9.50 21.55 4.98
C TYR A 52 10.45 22.63 5.52
N LYS A 53 10.05 23.35 6.57
CA LYS A 53 10.92 24.38 7.18
C LYS A 53 12.25 23.80 7.66
N GLU A 54 12.19 22.62 8.27
CA GLU A 54 13.33 21.91 8.85
C GLU A 54 13.92 20.90 7.86
N GLN A 55 13.07 20.10 7.22
CA GLN A 55 13.49 18.95 6.41
C GLN A 55 13.73 19.29 4.93
N LYS A 56 13.32 20.48 4.47
CA LYS A 56 13.52 20.96 3.08
C LYS A 56 13.07 19.93 2.05
N GLU A 57 13.91 19.59 1.07
CA GLU A 57 13.57 18.64 0.01
C GLU A 57 13.31 17.23 0.51
N ASN A 58 13.91 16.80 1.63
CA ASN A 58 13.81 15.44 2.12
C ASN A 58 12.35 15.04 2.43
N ILE A 59 11.55 15.94 3.00
CA ILE A 59 10.13 15.65 3.24
C ILE A 59 9.34 15.54 1.93
N VAL A 60 9.75 16.25 0.87
CA VAL A 60 9.10 16.12 -0.43
C VAL A 60 9.39 14.75 -1.02
N ASP A 61 10.66 14.32 -0.97
CA ASP A 61 11.07 13.00 -1.46
C ASP A 61 10.40 11.87 -0.67
N GLU A 62 10.29 11.99 0.66
CA GLU A 62 9.58 11.02 1.51
C GLU A 62 8.10 10.90 1.12
N ILE A 63 7.42 12.03 0.89
CA ILE A 63 6.00 12.02 0.51
C ILE A 63 5.80 11.48 -0.91
N VAL A 64 6.68 11.85 -1.85
CA VAL A 64 6.64 11.33 -3.22
C VAL A 64 6.79 9.82 -3.20
N TYR A 65 7.80 9.31 -2.50
CA TYR A 65 8.03 7.89 -2.31
C TYR A 65 6.81 7.18 -1.70
N TYR A 66 6.26 7.73 -0.61
CA TYR A 66 5.08 7.15 0.03
C TYR A 66 3.86 7.08 -0.91
N VAL A 67 3.64 8.13 -1.70
CA VAL A 67 2.53 8.16 -2.66
C VAL A 67 2.74 7.17 -3.79
N GLU A 68 3.94 7.09 -4.36
CA GLU A 68 4.30 6.12 -5.42
C GLU A 68 4.07 4.69 -4.95
N GLU A 69 4.63 4.33 -3.80
CA GLU A 69 4.47 2.99 -3.23
C GLU A 69 2.99 2.67 -2.98
N ALA A 70 2.24 3.61 -2.40
CA ALA A 70 0.82 3.37 -2.13
C ALA A 70 0.00 3.21 -3.43
N ILE A 71 0.31 3.99 -4.46
CA ILE A 71 -0.35 3.89 -5.77
C ILE A 71 -0.03 2.56 -6.46
N GLU A 72 1.21 2.10 -6.37
CA GLU A 72 1.64 0.83 -6.96
C GLU A 72 0.98 -0.36 -6.25
N GLN A 73 1.01 -0.37 -4.92
CA GLN A 73 0.33 -1.38 -4.09
C GLN A 73 -1.18 -1.46 -4.37
N MET A 74 -1.80 -0.32 -4.72
CA MET A 74 -3.22 -0.23 -5.05
C MET A 74 -3.56 -0.59 -6.50
N LYS A 75 -2.58 -0.84 -7.37
CA LYS A 75 -2.80 -1.40 -8.72
C LYS A 75 -3.53 -2.75 -8.65
N GLY A 76 -3.31 -3.50 -7.58
CA GLY A 76 -3.88 -4.85 -7.41
C GLY A 76 -3.18 -5.91 -8.28
N GLU A 77 -2.28 -5.48 -9.17
CA GLU A 77 -1.46 -6.32 -10.06
C GLU A 77 -0.02 -6.53 -9.58
N ALA A 78 0.39 -5.93 -8.45
CA ALA A 78 1.73 -6.16 -7.87
C ALA A 78 2.05 -7.67 -7.65
N LEU A 79 1.01 -8.48 -7.68
CA LEU A 79 1.00 -9.92 -7.53
C LEU A 79 1.00 -10.68 -8.88
N SER A 80 0.53 -10.05 -9.96
CA SER A 80 0.38 -10.65 -11.29
C SER A 80 1.66 -10.53 -12.14
N GLU A 81 2.54 -9.56 -11.84
CA GLU A 81 3.81 -9.32 -12.56
C GLU A 81 5.05 -9.84 -11.82
N ALA A 82 4.88 -10.39 -10.61
CA ALA A 82 5.99 -10.98 -9.86
C ALA A 82 6.35 -12.35 -10.45
N GLU A 83 7.34 -12.40 -11.35
CA GLU A 83 7.92 -13.66 -11.86
C GLU A 83 8.50 -14.53 -10.74
N ASN A 84 8.72 -13.98 -9.55
CA ASN A 84 9.11 -14.69 -8.34
C ASN A 84 8.30 -14.18 -7.14
N ILE A 85 7.09 -14.71 -6.96
CA ILE A 85 6.29 -14.48 -5.75
C ILE A 85 6.97 -15.23 -4.61
N GLU A 86 7.65 -14.50 -3.72
CA GLU A 86 8.19 -15.09 -2.49
C GLU A 86 7.10 -15.08 -1.42
N ILE A 87 6.78 -16.28 -0.91
CA ILE A 87 5.77 -16.47 0.13
C ILE A 87 6.47 -16.78 1.44
N MET A 88 6.11 -16.03 2.48
CA MET A 88 6.69 -16.17 3.79
C MET A 88 5.63 -16.55 4.83
N PRO A 89 5.92 -17.53 5.72
CA PRO A 89 5.09 -17.80 6.87
C PRO A 89 5.25 -16.68 7.92
N VAL A 90 4.12 -16.20 8.44
CA VAL A 90 4.03 -15.12 9.41
C VAL A 90 3.26 -15.61 10.64
N LEU A 91 3.97 -15.74 11.77
CA LEU A 91 3.35 -16.14 13.03
C LEU A 91 2.50 -15.02 13.63
N ARG A 92 1.29 -15.36 14.06
CA ARG A 92 0.36 -14.46 14.74
C ARG A 92 -0.38 -15.16 15.87
N SER A 93 -0.84 -14.37 16.84
CA SER A 93 -1.74 -14.83 17.90
C SER A 93 -3.07 -15.34 17.32
N PRO A 94 -3.72 -16.34 17.94
CA PRO A 94 -5.08 -16.78 17.61
C PRO A 94 -6.12 -15.66 17.63
N SER A 95 -5.86 -14.58 18.37
CA SER A 95 -6.73 -13.41 18.48
C SER A 95 -6.58 -12.43 17.31
N PHE A 96 -5.59 -12.61 16.43
CA PHE A 96 -5.43 -11.77 15.24
C PHE A 96 -6.60 -11.96 14.27
N ASP A 97 -6.93 -10.90 13.54
CA ASP A 97 -8.03 -10.89 12.58
C ASP A 97 -7.87 -12.01 11.54
N LYS A 98 -8.92 -12.81 11.38
CA LYS A 98 -8.93 -13.93 10.40
C LYS A 98 -9.39 -13.49 9.01
N LYS A 99 -9.74 -12.22 8.87
CA LYS A 99 -10.26 -11.62 7.65
C LYS A 99 -9.62 -10.27 7.42
N ASP A 100 -9.49 -9.90 6.15
CA ASP A 100 -9.09 -8.55 5.78
C ASP A 100 -10.21 -7.52 6.04
N LYS A 101 -9.93 -6.25 5.75
CA LYS A 101 -10.91 -5.16 5.91
C LYS A 101 -12.11 -5.26 4.96
N GLU A 102 -12.01 -6.05 3.89
CA GLU A 102 -13.06 -6.28 2.91
C GLU A 102 -13.89 -7.54 3.26
N GLY A 103 -13.50 -8.30 4.29
CA GLY A 103 -14.18 -9.47 4.81
C GLY A 103 -13.69 -10.80 4.23
N ASN A 104 -12.64 -10.79 3.41
CA ASN A 104 -12.03 -11.98 2.81
C ASN A 104 -11.22 -12.75 3.85
N SER A 105 -11.38 -14.07 3.92
CA SER A 105 -10.67 -14.92 4.88
C SER A 105 -9.19 -15.02 4.52
N PHE A 106 -8.32 -14.87 5.52
CA PHE A 106 -6.90 -15.16 5.34
C PHE A 106 -6.65 -16.66 5.20
N VAL A 107 -5.58 -17.01 4.49
CA VAL A 107 -5.04 -18.37 4.47
C VAL A 107 -4.27 -18.58 5.77
N ILE A 108 -4.78 -19.47 6.62
CA ILE A 108 -4.28 -19.68 7.99
C ILE A 108 -4.10 -21.17 8.23
N ASP A 109 -2.97 -21.55 8.83
CA ASP A 109 -2.76 -22.85 9.43
C ASP A 109 -2.55 -22.74 10.94
N LYS A 110 -2.95 -23.78 11.66
CA LYS A 110 -2.67 -23.89 13.10
C LYS A 110 -1.20 -24.26 13.30
N HIS A 111 -0.48 -23.52 14.15
CA HIS A 111 0.90 -23.85 14.52
C HIS A 111 0.96 -24.51 15.89
N THR A 112 0.54 -23.79 16.94
CA THR A 112 0.48 -24.27 18.32
C THR A 112 -0.85 -23.84 18.97
N ALA A 113 -1.00 -24.06 20.28
CA ALA A 113 -2.13 -23.48 21.03
C ALA A 113 -2.08 -21.95 21.08
N GLU A 114 -0.90 -21.36 20.93
CA GLU A 114 -0.63 -19.94 21.15
C GLU A 114 -0.38 -19.17 19.85
N THR A 115 -0.25 -19.86 18.72
CA THR A 115 0.09 -19.23 17.44
C THR A 115 -0.58 -19.92 16.24
N ASN A 116 -0.90 -19.12 15.24
CA ASN A 116 -1.29 -19.53 13.90
C ASN A 116 -0.25 -19.02 12.89
N ILE A 117 -0.12 -19.75 11.78
CA ILE A 117 0.66 -19.34 10.61
C ILE A 117 -0.29 -18.64 9.65
N TYR A 118 0.01 -17.39 9.33
CA TYR A 118 -0.56 -16.68 8.19
C TYR A 118 0.48 -16.68 7.08
N TYR A 119 0.05 -16.54 5.83
CA TYR A 119 0.99 -16.47 4.71
C TYR A 119 1.00 -15.07 4.14
N ALA A 120 2.16 -14.59 3.74
CA ALA A 120 2.32 -13.28 3.14
C ALA A 120 3.10 -13.39 1.83
N VAL A 121 2.71 -12.59 0.84
CA VAL A 121 3.58 -12.32 -0.31
C VAL A 121 4.52 -11.18 0.07
N ASP A 122 5.82 -11.41 -0.15
CA ASP A 122 6.82 -10.36 -0.08
C ASP A 122 6.73 -9.45 -1.31
N LEU A 123 6.69 -8.14 -1.06
CA LEU A 123 6.67 -7.08 -2.05
C LEU A 123 7.98 -6.27 -1.97
N GLY A 124 9.04 -6.89 -1.46
CA GLY A 124 10.40 -6.38 -1.29
C GLY A 124 10.57 -5.49 -0.06
N LYS A 125 9.80 -4.40 0.03
CA LYS A 125 9.88 -3.44 1.16
C LYS A 125 8.69 -3.53 2.11
N SER A 126 7.67 -4.27 1.71
CA SER A 126 6.47 -4.52 2.50
C SER A 126 5.99 -5.93 2.18
N TYR A 127 5.04 -6.43 2.97
CA TYR A 127 4.40 -7.70 2.69
C TYR A 127 2.89 -7.55 2.79
N ARG A 128 2.17 -8.42 2.10
CA ARG A 128 0.71 -8.50 2.18
C ARG A 128 0.28 -9.90 2.54
N LEU A 129 -0.56 -10.01 3.58
CA LEU A 129 -1.16 -11.29 3.95
C LEU A 129 -2.06 -11.81 2.82
N ILE A 130 -1.97 -13.11 2.57
CA ILE A 130 -2.71 -13.81 1.53
C ILE A 130 -4.11 -14.15 2.06
N ASP A 131 -5.10 -13.56 1.41
CA ASP A 131 -6.51 -13.94 1.54
C ASP A 131 -6.93 -14.91 0.42
N GLU A 132 -8.08 -15.55 0.58
CA GLU A 132 -8.58 -16.53 -0.39
C GLU A 132 -8.78 -15.92 -1.79
N GLN A 133 -9.18 -14.66 -1.88
CA GLN A 133 -9.36 -13.96 -3.15
C GLN A 133 -8.02 -13.70 -3.85
N MET A 134 -6.98 -13.35 -3.09
CA MET A 134 -5.62 -13.21 -3.58
C MET A 134 -5.07 -14.55 -4.09
N LEU A 135 -5.31 -15.63 -3.36
CA LEU A 135 -4.87 -16.97 -3.73
C LEU A 135 -5.44 -17.40 -5.09
N GLU A 136 -6.72 -17.12 -5.34
CA GLU A 136 -7.37 -17.32 -6.65
C GLU A 136 -6.75 -16.45 -7.75
N LYS A 137 -6.51 -15.16 -7.48
CA LYS A 137 -5.90 -14.23 -8.45
C LYS A 137 -4.48 -14.61 -8.84
N LEU A 138 -3.72 -15.16 -7.89
CA LEU A 138 -2.37 -15.65 -8.10
C LEU A 138 -2.31 -17.02 -8.78
N ASN A 139 -3.46 -17.67 -8.97
CA ASN A 139 -3.55 -19.05 -9.44
C ASN A 139 -2.66 -20.01 -8.63
N LEU A 140 -2.51 -19.74 -7.34
CA LEU A 140 -1.77 -20.57 -6.39
C LEU A 140 -2.76 -21.46 -5.65
N THR A 141 -2.33 -22.66 -5.28
CA THR A 141 -3.09 -23.53 -4.39
C THR A 141 -2.67 -23.30 -2.94
N LYS A 142 -3.57 -23.58 -1.98
CA LYS A 142 -3.24 -23.56 -0.55
C LYS A 142 -2.04 -24.45 -0.21
N GLN A 143 -1.70 -25.44 -1.02
CA GLN A 143 -0.57 -26.33 -0.79
C GLN A 143 0.76 -25.68 -1.22
N GLN A 144 0.78 -24.99 -2.36
CA GLN A 144 1.96 -24.26 -2.85
C GLN A 144 2.36 -23.07 -1.98
N VAL A 145 1.40 -22.51 -1.23
CA VAL A 145 1.66 -21.43 -0.27
C VAL A 145 2.32 -21.96 1.03
N LYS A 146 2.29 -23.28 1.25
CA LYS A 146 2.80 -23.94 2.47
C LYS A 146 4.21 -24.54 2.32
N GLU A 147 4.70 -24.67 1.08
CA GLU A 147 6.03 -25.20 0.74
C GLU A 147 7.09 -24.09 0.76
#